data_AF-A0A7Z2GQU5-F1
#
_entry.id   AF-A0A7Z2GQU5-F1
#
_cell.length_a   1.000
_cell.length_b   1.000
_cell.length_c   1.000
_cell.angle_alpha   90.00
_cell.angle_beta   90.00
_cell.angle_gamma   90.00
#
_symmetry.space_group_name_H-M   'P 1'
#
loop_
_entity.id
_entity.type
_entity.pdbx_description
1 polymer ?
#
loop_
_entity_poly.entity_id
_entity_poly.type
_entity_poly.pdbx_seq_one_letter_code
_entity_poly.pdbx_strand_id
1 'polypeptide(L)'
;MRQNLGIATVPSDAGLTTSSLDHATYLVDNQAYGHTETAGKAGFTGADPFTRIEAEGSYAQTGEVVVAGQPAAFANSLSPVETLFDAPYHRIIMLDDFKTMGVATSQNASWEAFNIDLGNLSGTMSSTSLVAYPYPGQKGAPTSWFANESPNPFAGATQYEMTTVGYPVTIEGGFQTSLSSVSFTITDASGNNVPCLAQTPQTAPDELSNGALCVPYSPLAANTTYIVHVTGTLTSASQTRPIDVTWTFSTAVSGVANAAVPGAPASRPLPLF
;
A
#
# COMPACT_ATOMS: atom_id res chain seq x y z
N MET A 1 3.18 10.82 -6.40
CA MET A 1 1.97 9.95 -6.36
C MET A 1 0.73 10.75 -5.98
N ARG A 2 0.60 11.24 -4.74
CA ARG A 2 -0.56 12.03 -4.24
C ARG A 2 -0.98 13.23 -5.12
N GLN A 3 -0.02 14.00 -5.64
CA GLN A 3 -0.32 15.11 -6.55
C GLN A 3 -1.05 14.70 -7.84
N ASN A 4 -0.76 13.51 -8.40
CA ASN A 4 -1.45 13.01 -9.59
C ASN A 4 -2.93 12.68 -9.33
N LEU A 5 -3.28 12.44 -8.07
CA LEU A 5 -4.64 12.19 -7.58
C LEU A 5 -5.35 13.48 -7.14
N GLY A 6 -4.65 14.63 -7.18
CA GLY A 6 -5.20 15.90 -6.69
C GLY A 6 -5.40 15.97 -5.18
N ILE A 7 -4.79 15.07 -4.40
CA ILE A 7 -4.86 15.07 -2.93
C ILE A 7 -3.62 15.74 -2.32
N ALA A 8 -3.78 16.28 -1.11
CA ALA A 8 -2.76 17.07 -0.43
C ALA A 8 -1.46 16.27 -0.21
N THR A 9 -0.31 16.93 -0.36
CA THR A 9 0.98 16.36 0.04
C THR A 9 1.10 16.29 1.56
N VAL A 10 1.81 15.29 2.06
CA VAL A 10 2.02 15.10 3.50
C VAL A 10 3.40 15.68 3.88
N PRO A 11 3.47 16.79 4.64
CA PRO A 11 4.74 17.37 5.09
C PRO A 11 5.47 16.50 6.11
N SER A 12 6.80 16.68 6.18
CA SER A 12 7.66 15.98 7.14
C SER A 12 7.45 16.46 8.58
N ASP A 13 7.48 15.53 9.54
CA ASP A 13 7.51 15.79 10.98
C ASP A 13 8.77 15.16 11.61
N ALA A 14 9.41 15.90 12.52
CA ALA A 14 10.69 15.48 13.09
C ALA A 14 10.57 14.26 14.01
N GLY A 15 9.52 14.18 14.83
CA GLY A 15 9.30 13.04 15.73
C GLY A 15 8.99 11.77 14.95
N LEU A 16 8.10 11.86 13.96
CA LEU A 16 7.83 10.73 13.06
C LEU A 16 9.10 10.30 12.30
N THR A 17 9.96 11.25 11.92
CA THR A 17 11.24 10.92 11.24
C THR A 17 12.18 10.17 12.17
N THR A 18 12.27 10.55 13.45
CA THR A 18 13.03 9.80 14.48
C THR A 18 12.46 8.39 14.63
N SER A 19 11.15 8.25 14.81
CA SER A 19 10.47 6.96 14.96
C SER A 19 10.76 6.03 13.77
N SER A 20 10.66 6.57 12.55
CA SER A 20 10.93 5.81 11.33
C SER A 20 12.38 5.39 11.21
N LEU A 21 13.32 6.25 11.64
CA LEU A 21 14.75 5.94 11.60
C LEU A 21 15.11 4.88 12.64
N ASP A 22 14.55 4.97 13.83
CA ASP A 22 14.76 3.99 14.89
C ASP A 22 14.23 2.62 14.47
N HIS A 23 13.02 2.57 13.90
CA HIS A 23 12.44 1.32 13.41
C HIS A 23 13.24 0.73 12.23
N ALA A 24 13.61 1.54 11.24
CA ALA A 24 14.44 1.07 10.14
C ALA A 24 15.81 0.54 10.64
N THR A 25 16.40 1.19 11.64
CA THR A 25 17.65 0.76 12.27
C THR A 25 17.46 -0.55 13.03
N TYR A 26 16.37 -0.69 13.78
CA TYR A 26 16.01 -1.94 14.46
C TYR A 26 15.93 -3.11 13.47
N LEU A 27 15.23 -2.92 12.34
CA LEU A 27 15.07 -3.98 11.33
C LEU A 27 16.43 -4.38 10.72
N VAL A 28 17.33 -3.42 10.50
CA VAL A 28 18.68 -3.66 9.97
C VAL A 28 19.59 -4.37 10.96
N ASP A 29 19.59 -3.95 12.23
CA ASP A 29 20.44 -4.53 13.27
C ASP A 29 20.01 -5.95 13.64
N ASN A 30 18.72 -6.25 13.50
CA ASN A 30 18.14 -7.53 13.87
C ASN A 30 17.80 -8.43 12.67
N GLN A 31 18.08 -7.98 11.44
CA GLN A 31 17.74 -8.66 10.19
C GLN A 31 16.28 -9.14 10.18
N ALA A 32 15.38 -8.22 10.55
CA ALA A 32 13.97 -8.48 10.76
C ALA A 32 13.11 -7.84 9.66
N TYR A 33 11.85 -8.28 9.61
CA TYR A 33 10.81 -7.77 8.73
C TYR A 33 9.60 -7.31 9.53
N GLY A 34 8.77 -6.48 8.90
CA GLY A 34 7.43 -6.13 9.37
C GLY A 34 7.41 -5.08 10.48
N HIS A 35 6.21 -4.83 10.98
CA HIS A 35 5.85 -3.69 11.82
C HIS A 35 6.23 -3.78 13.31
N THR A 36 6.77 -4.92 13.76
CA THR A 36 6.91 -5.19 15.20
C THR A 36 8.36 -5.28 15.65
N GLU A 37 8.57 -4.92 16.92
CA GLU A 37 9.86 -5.07 17.58
C GLU A 37 9.74 -6.02 18.78
N THR A 38 10.76 -6.84 18.96
CA THR A 38 10.91 -7.74 20.12
C THR A 38 11.69 -7.06 21.24
N ALA A 39 11.08 -6.94 22.42
CA ALA A 39 11.73 -6.42 23.62
C ALA A 39 13.02 -7.19 23.95
N GLY A 40 14.07 -6.45 24.35
CA GLY A 40 15.38 -7.00 24.68
C GLY A 40 16.32 -7.21 23.49
N LYS A 41 15.87 -6.97 22.25
CA LYS A 41 16.76 -6.86 21.09
C LYS A 41 17.38 -5.47 20.99
N ALA A 42 18.54 -5.37 20.34
CA ALA A 42 19.23 -4.10 20.14
C ALA A 42 18.35 -3.12 19.34
N GLY A 43 18.35 -1.85 19.75
CA GLY A 43 17.56 -0.80 19.10
C GLY A 43 16.06 -0.82 19.38
N PHE A 44 15.57 -1.66 20.32
CA PHE A 44 14.14 -1.69 20.67
C PHE A 44 13.65 -0.34 21.21
N THR A 45 12.64 0.23 20.58
CA THR A 45 11.96 1.48 20.98
C THR A 45 10.49 1.27 21.31
N GLY A 46 9.86 0.23 20.75
CA GLY A 46 8.45 -0.09 21.02
C GLY A 46 7.94 -1.28 20.22
N ALA A 47 7.08 -2.10 20.84
CA ALA A 47 6.65 -3.38 20.26
C ALA A 47 5.84 -3.24 18.96
N ASP A 48 5.10 -2.14 18.81
CA ASP A 48 4.21 -1.85 17.68
C ASP A 48 4.37 -0.39 17.23
N PRO A 49 3.89 -0.05 16.01
CA PRO A 49 4.09 1.28 15.44
C PRO A 49 3.50 2.40 16.30
N PHE A 50 2.35 2.15 16.92
CA PHE A 50 1.70 3.11 17.80
C PHE A 50 2.60 3.47 18.99
N THR A 51 3.14 2.46 19.68
CA THR A 51 4.04 2.65 20.82
C THR A 51 5.30 3.44 20.43
N ARG A 52 5.89 3.14 19.26
CA ARG A 52 7.08 3.85 18.77
C ARG A 52 6.79 5.29 18.39
N ILE A 53 5.67 5.55 17.74
CA ILE A 53 5.27 6.90 17.30
C ILE A 53 4.90 7.77 18.51
N GLU A 54 4.19 7.22 19.50
CA GLU A 54 3.83 7.97 20.72
C GLU A 54 5.04 8.34 21.59
N ALA A 55 6.15 7.61 21.48
CA ALA A 55 7.39 7.96 22.18
C ALA A 55 8.00 9.27 21.67
N GLU A 56 7.75 9.62 20.39
CA GLU A 56 8.33 10.78 19.71
C GLU A 56 7.40 12.01 19.72
N GLY A 57 6.15 11.87 20.16
CA GLY A 57 5.19 12.97 20.21
C GLY A 57 3.75 12.54 20.46
N SER A 58 2.83 13.51 20.46
CA SER A 58 1.40 13.25 20.60
C SER A 58 0.71 13.34 19.24
N TYR A 59 0.24 12.19 18.75
CA TYR A 59 -0.46 12.06 17.47
C TYR A 59 -1.83 11.44 17.71
N ALA A 60 -2.90 12.10 17.27
CA ALA A 60 -4.27 11.61 17.48
C ALA A 60 -4.65 10.41 16.61
N GLN A 61 -3.87 10.18 15.55
CA GLN A 61 -4.00 9.04 14.65
C GLN A 61 -2.62 8.72 14.10
N THR A 62 -2.32 7.43 13.97
CA THR A 62 -1.05 6.94 13.43
C THR A 62 -1.28 5.95 12.29
N GLY A 63 -0.25 5.76 11.48
CA GLY A 63 -0.15 4.72 10.45
C GLY A 63 1.32 4.45 10.15
N GLU A 64 1.63 3.29 9.61
CA GLU A 64 2.99 2.91 9.23
C GLU A 64 2.94 2.12 7.92
N VAL A 65 3.92 2.34 7.05
CA VAL A 65 4.23 1.45 5.94
C VAL A 65 5.72 1.15 5.94
N VAL A 66 6.08 -0.13 5.83
CA VAL A 66 7.47 -0.58 6.03
C VAL A 66 7.86 -1.64 5.03
N VAL A 67 9.08 -1.55 4.51
CA VAL A 67 9.68 -2.61 3.70
C VAL A 67 11.09 -2.87 4.17
N ALA A 68 11.43 -4.14 4.32
CA ALA A 68 12.78 -4.56 4.71
C ALA A 68 13.23 -5.77 3.92
N GLY A 69 14.54 -5.98 3.84
CA GLY A 69 15.11 -7.15 3.17
C GLY A 69 16.63 -7.15 3.11
N GLN A 70 17.16 -8.13 2.37
CA GLN A 70 18.60 -8.24 2.11
C GLN A 70 19.11 -7.10 1.20
N PRO A 71 20.41 -6.76 1.22
CA PRO A 71 20.95 -5.57 0.57
C PRO A 71 20.75 -5.58 -0.94
N ALA A 72 20.52 -4.41 -1.54
CA ALA A 72 20.15 -4.19 -2.94
C ALA A 72 18.70 -4.58 -3.30
N ALA A 73 17.79 -4.66 -2.32
CA ALA A 73 16.35 -4.61 -2.57
C ALA A 73 15.90 -3.22 -3.10
N PHE A 74 16.66 -2.15 -2.80
CA PHE A 74 16.39 -0.78 -3.20
C PHE A 74 17.46 -0.31 -4.19
N ALA A 75 17.14 -0.37 -5.49
CA ALA A 75 18.06 0.08 -6.54
C ALA A 75 18.36 1.59 -6.49
N ASN A 76 17.48 2.37 -5.85
CA ASN A 76 17.57 3.81 -5.64
C ASN A 76 16.58 4.23 -4.53
N SER A 77 16.58 5.51 -4.15
CA SER A 77 15.72 6.04 -3.08
C SER A 77 14.22 5.99 -3.37
N LEU A 78 13.79 5.86 -4.63
CA LEU A 78 12.38 5.74 -5.01
C LEU A 78 11.89 4.28 -4.96
N SER A 79 12.79 3.32 -5.19
CA SER A 79 12.48 1.88 -5.21
C SER A 79 11.65 1.40 -4.00
N PRO A 80 11.98 1.71 -2.73
CA PRO A 80 11.16 1.27 -1.60
C PRO A 80 9.79 1.96 -1.55
N VAL A 81 9.71 3.23 -1.95
CA VAL A 81 8.45 3.99 -2.03
C VAL A 81 7.53 3.36 -3.07
N GLU A 82 8.06 3.03 -4.25
CA GLU A 82 7.33 2.34 -5.31
C GLU A 82 6.94 0.92 -4.90
N THR A 83 7.81 0.23 -4.15
CA THR A 83 7.53 -1.10 -3.56
C THR A 83 6.29 -1.09 -2.69
N LEU A 84 6.28 -0.19 -1.70
CA LEU A 84 5.13 -0.04 -0.81
C LEU A 84 3.90 0.47 -1.54
N PHE A 85 4.06 1.43 -2.45
CA PHE A 85 2.92 1.98 -3.16
C PHE A 85 2.27 1.01 -4.14
N ASP A 86 3.01 0.06 -4.69
CA ASP A 86 2.45 -0.97 -5.57
C ASP A 86 1.75 -2.11 -4.80
N ALA A 87 2.10 -2.29 -3.53
CA ALA A 87 1.42 -3.20 -2.61
C ALA A 87 0.09 -2.58 -2.14
N PRO A 88 -1.06 -3.24 -2.35
CA PRO A 88 -2.35 -2.57 -2.28
C PRO A 88 -2.81 -2.20 -0.87
N TYR A 89 -2.44 -2.92 0.19
CA TYR A 89 -2.78 -2.49 1.56
C TYR A 89 -1.93 -1.29 1.98
N HIS A 90 -0.63 -1.33 1.70
CA HIS A 90 0.26 -0.18 1.94
C HIS A 90 -0.17 1.05 1.13
N ARG A 91 -0.60 0.88 -0.13
CA ARG A 91 -1.10 1.98 -0.97
C ARG A 91 -2.26 2.72 -0.31
N ILE A 92 -3.22 2.00 0.26
CA ILE A 92 -4.40 2.58 0.94
C ILE A 92 -3.90 3.50 2.07
N ILE A 93 -3.00 3.00 2.93
CA ILE A 93 -2.41 3.81 4.01
C ILE A 93 -1.66 5.05 3.46
N MET A 94 -0.86 4.89 2.40
CA MET A 94 -0.10 5.98 1.77
C MET A 94 -0.98 7.05 1.10
N LEU A 95 -2.20 6.70 0.71
CA LEU A 95 -3.16 7.59 0.05
C LEU A 95 -4.19 8.19 1.02
N ASP A 96 -4.24 7.74 2.27
CA ASP A 96 -5.16 8.24 3.28
C ASP A 96 -4.88 9.70 3.74
N ASP A 97 -5.74 10.25 4.59
CA ASP A 97 -5.81 11.68 4.94
C ASP A 97 -4.84 12.11 6.05
N PHE A 98 -3.64 11.54 6.07
CA PHE A 98 -2.64 11.90 7.07
C PHE A 98 -2.09 13.33 6.88
N LYS A 99 -1.84 14.00 8.00
CA LYS A 99 -1.39 15.40 8.06
C LYS A 99 0.12 15.54 7.98
N THR A 100 0.85 14.60 8.55
CA THR A 100 2.31 14.64 8.68
C THR A 100 2.89 13.24 8.49
N MET A 101 4.15 13.17 8.05
CA MET A 101 4.88 11.91 7.90
C MET A 101 6.33 12.02 8.34
N GLY A 102 6.91 10.90 8.75
CA GLY A 102 8.34 10.67 8.88
C GLY A 102 8.79 9.69 7.81
N VAL A 103 10.03 9.81 7.32
CA VAL A 103 10.59 8.85 6.37
C VAL A 103 12.02 8.60 6.74
N ALA A 104 12.41 7.34 6.79
CA ALA A 104 13.80 6.98 7.00
C ALA A 104 14.19 5.69 6.28
N THR A 105 15.48 5.58 6.01
CA THR A 105 16.12 4.36 5.53
C THR A 105 17.30 4.03 6.42
N SER A 106 17.54 2.75 6.65
CA SER A 106 18.78 2.25 7.23
C SER A 106 19.30 1.08 6.39
N GLN A 107 20.62 0.87 6.36
CA GLN A 107 21.23 -0.26 5.68
C GLN A 107 22.59 -0.63 6.26
N ASN A 108 22.95 -1.91 6.17
CA ASN A 108 24.28 -2.43 6.42
C ASN A 108 24.69 -3.40 5.29
N ALA A 109 25.80 -4.10 5.45
CA ALA A 109 26.31 -5.03 4.43
C ALA A 109 25.42 -6.26 4.18
N SER A 110 24.38 -6.50 4.99
CA SER A 110 23.54 -7.70 4.98
C SER A 110 22.04 -7.42 5.14
N TRP A 111 21.61 -6.18 5.32
CA TRP A 111 20.20 -5.80 5.42
C TRP A 111 19.96 -4.34 5.02
N GLU A 112 18.73 -4.03 4.62
CA GLU A 112 18.22 -2.68 4.42
C GLU A 112 16.74 -2.60 4.77
N ALA A 113 16.31 -1.43 5.22
CA ALA A 113 14.93 -1.14 5.59
C ALA A 113 14.56 0.29 5.23
N PHE A 114 13.29 0.49 4.88
CA PHE A 114 12.66 1.77 4.62
C PHE A 114 11.33 1.82 5.38
N ASN A 115 11.11 2.90 6.14
CA ASN A 115 9.89 3.11 6.91
C ASN A 115 9.28 4.47 6.63
N ILE A 116 7.95 4.53 6.63
CA ILE A 116 7.18 5.77 6.69
C ILE A 116 6.20 5.66 7.85
N ASP A 117 6.36 6.54 8.84
CA ASP A 117 5.34 6.78 9.85
C ASP A 117 4.46 7.95 9.45
N LEU A 118 3.18 7.83 9.74
CA LEU A 118 2.15 8.81 9.42
C LEU A 118 1.46 9.25 10.70
N GLY A 119 1.16 10.53 10.81
CA GLY A 119 0.62 11.11 12.04
C GLY A 119 -0.41 12.19 11.79
N ASN A 120 -1.43 12.20 12.65
CA ASN A 120 -2.59 13.09 12.65
C ASN A 120 -3.40 13.05 11.34
N LEU A 121 -4.69 13.40 11.42
CA LEU A 121 -5.51 13.59 10.22
C LEU A 121 -5.45 15.04 9.75
N SER A 122 -5.36 15.24 8.44
CA SER A 122 -5.32 16.56 7.81
C SER A 122 -6.71 17.20 7.79
N GLY A 123 -7.76 16.38 7.68
CA GLY A 123 -9.14 16.81 7.54
C GLY A 123 -9.42 17.48 6.20
N THR A 124 -8.54 17.31 5.20
CA THR A 124 -8.66 17.94 3.89
C THR A 124 -9.45 17.09 2.90
N MET A 125 -9.51 15.78 3.09
CA MET A 125 -10.41 14.92 2.33
C MET A 125 -11.82 15.02 2.89
N SER A 126 -12.80 15.31 2.03
CA SER A 126 -14.19 15.31 2.46
C SER A 126 -14.65 13.88 2.81
N SER A 127 -15.66 13.76 3.66
CA SER A 127 -16.35 12.48 3.93
C SER A 127 -17.02 11.86 2.70
N THR A 128 -17.01 12.61 1.59
CA THR A 128 -17.56 12.26 0.29
C THR A 128 -16.49 12.07 -0.79
N SER A 129 -15.21 12.07 -0.42
CA SER A 129 -14.12 11.82 -1.35
C SER A 129 -13.95 10.32 -1.58
N LEU A 130 -13.60 9.94 -2.81
CA LEU A 130 -13.14 8.61 -3.15
C LEU A 130 -11.83 8.75 -3.92
N VAL A 131 -10.82 8.02 -3.49
CA VAL A 131 -9.51 7.93 -4.15
C VAL A 131 -9.45 6.56 -4.79
N ALA A 132 -9.16 6.52 -6.09
CA ALA A 132 -9.05 5.27 -6.86
C ALA A 132 -7.66 5.17 -7.47
N TYR A 133 -7.11 3.96 -7.50
CA TYR A 133 -5.82 3.70 -8.13
C TYR A 133 -5.82 2.35 -8.89
N PRO A 134 -5.24 2.22 -10.11
CA PRO A 134 -4.77 3.27 -10.99
C PRO A 134 -5.79 4.40 -11.15
N TYR A 135 -5.33 5.65 -11.16
CA TYR A 135 -6.22 6.80 -11.11
C TYR A 135 -6.97 7.02 -12.43
N PRO A 136 -8.11 7.73 -12.43
CA PRO A 136 -8.88 8.00 -13.64
C PRO A 136 -8.02 8.59 -14.76
N GLY A 137 -7.93 7.88 -15.89
CA GLY A 137 -7.14 8.28 -17.05
C GLY A 137 -5.65 7.95 -16.98
N GLN A 138 -5.18 7.26 -15.93
CA GLN A 138 -3.77 6.88 -15.77
C GLN A 138 -3.26 6.13 -17.00
N LYS A 139 -2.05 6.47 -17.44
CA LYS A 139 -1.31 5.77 -18.50
C LYS A 139 -0.07 5.13 -17.92
N GLY A 140 0.35 4.01 -18.52
CA GLY A 140 1.58 3.33 -18.12
C GLY A 140 1.49 2.63 -16.77
N ALA A 141 0.29 2.24 -16.32
CA ALA A 141 0.18 1.38 -15.14
C ALA A 141 0.93 0.04 -15.39
N PRO A 142 1.61 -0.54 -14.40
CA PRO A 142 2.22 -1.85 -14.56
C PRO A 142 1.19 -2.90 -15.01
N THR A 143 1.63 -3.90 -15.75
CA THR A 143 0.74 -5.01 -16.17
C THR A 143 0.50 -5.99 -15.03
N SER A 144 1.44 -6.07 -14.10
CA SER A 144 1.50 -7.12 -13.09
C SER A 144 2.14 -6.63 -11.80
N TRP A 145 1.98 -7.39 -10.73
CA TRP A 145 2.57 -7.16 -9.42
C TRP A 145 3.04 -8.49 -8.82
N PHE A 146 4.13 -8.45 -8.05
CA PHE A 146 4.61 -9.62 -7.32
C PHE A 146 3.97 -9.66 -5.92
N ALA A 147 3.13 -10.66 -5.66
CA ALA A 147 2.26 -10.72 -4.49
C ALA A 147 3.01 -11.14 -3.20
N ASN A 148 3.83 -10.23 -2.69
CA ASN A 148 4.70 -10.42 -1.52
C ASN A 148 4.47 -9.33 -0.47
N GLU A 149 3.19 -9.10 -0.16
CA GLU A 149 2.77 -8.19 0.90
C GLU A 149 2.43 -8.94 2.18
N SER A 150 2.62 -8.31 3.35
CA SER A 150 2.20 -8.80 4.65
C SER A 150 1.40 -7.71 5.40
N PRO A 151 0.09 -7.88 5.63
CA PRO A 151 -0.73 -9.02 5.26
C PRO A 151 -0.88 -9.19 3.74
N ASN A 152 -1.02 -10.42 3.27
CA ASN A 152 -1.16 -10.67 1.83
C ASN A 152 -2.64 -10.62 1.42
N PRO A 153 -3.03 -9.89 0.36
CA PRO A 153 -4.39 -9.95 -0.19
C PRO A 153 -4.83 -11.38 -0.56
N PHE A 154 -3.88 -12.27 -0.85
CA PHE A 154 -4.12 -13.68 -1.17
C PHE A 154 -3.99 -14.64 0.02
N ALA A 155 -4.03 -14.18 1.28
CA ALA A 155 -3.95 -15.05 2.47
C ALA A 155 -4.94 -16.23 2.46
N GLY A 156 -6.13 -16.04 1.86
CA GLY A 156 -7.15 -17.09 1.68
C GLY A 156 -7.01 -17.92 0.39
N ALA A 157 -6.03 -17.61 -0.46
CA ALA A 157 -5.79 -18.22 -1.77
C ALA A 157 -4.27 -18.30 -2.04
N THR A 158 -3.57 -18.99 -1.13
CA THR A 158 -2.10 -19.00 -1.01
C THR A 158 -1.34 -19.46 -2.25
N GLN A 159 -1.99 -20.12 -3.22
CA GLN A 159 -1.38 -20.44 -4.51
C GLN A 159 -0.97 -19.21 -5.34
N TYR A 160 -1.47 -18.02 -4.99
CA TYR A 160 -1.11 -16.75 -5.62
C TYR A 160 -0.09 -15.94 -4.82
N GLU A 161 0.21 -16.30 -3.57
CA GLU A 161 1.27 -15.66 -2.79
C GLU A 161 2.64 -15.96 -3.40
N MET A 162 3.56 -14.99 -3.33
CA MET A 162 4.92 -15.12 -3.89
C MET A 162 4.91 -15.43 -5.40
N THR A 163 3.84 -15.05 -6.11
CA THR A 163 3.72 -15.18 -7.56
C THR A 163 3.50 -13.83 -8.23
N THR A 164 3.67 -13.79 -9.55
CA THR A 164 3.30 -12.61 -10.35
C THR A 164 1.84 -12.68 -10.76
N VAL A 165 1.05 -11.73 -10.27
CA VAL A 165 -0.38 -11.56 -10.55
C VAL A 165 -0.61 -10.27 -11.35
N GLY A 166 -1.86 -9.91 -11.66
CA GLY A 166 -2.15 -8.63 -12.30
C GLY A 166 -1.99 -7.45 -11.35
N TYR A 167 -1.81 -6.26 -11.91
CA TYR A 167 -1.59 -5.07 -11.10
C TYR A 167 -2.87 -4.71 -10.29
N PRO A 168 -2.76 -4.51 -8.95
CA PRO A 168 -3.91 -4.27 -8.08
C PRO A 168 -4.64 -2.97 -8.38
N VAL A 169 -5.97 -3.02 -8.37
CA VAL A 169 -6.86 -1.85 -8.36
C VAL A 169 -7.35 -1.61 -6.93
N THR A 170 -7.30 -0.38 -6.45
CA THR A 170 -7.79 0.04 -5.14
C THR A 170 -8.80 1.17 -5.26
N ILE A 171 -9.71 1.26 -4.29
CA ILE A 171 -10.59 2.40 -4.06
C ILE A 171 -10.74 2.61 -2.56
N GLU A 172 -10.72 3.85 -2.11
CA GLU A 172 -10.87 4.19 -0.69
C GLU A 172 -11.60 5.51 -0.50
N GLY A 173 -12.28 5.64 0.64
CA GLY A 173 -12.73 6.92 1.17
C GLY A 173 -11.70 7.51 2.12
N GLY A 174 -11.94 8.74 2.61
CA GLY A 174 -11.08 9.33 3.64
C GLY A 174 -11.13 8.56 4.96
N PHE A 175 -10.08 8.67 5.77
CA PHE A 175 -9.85 7.92 7.02
C PHE A 175 -11.09 7.65 7.90
N GLN A 176 -11.92 8.67 8.13
CA GLN A 176 -13.11 8.57 9.01
C GLN A 176 -14.37 8.04 8.30
N THR A 177 -14.19 7.27 7.23
CA THR A 177 -15.27 6.65 6.48
C THR A 177 -15.18 5.12 6.54
N SER A 178 -16.23 4.44 6.10
CA SER A 178 -16.21 3.00 5.88
C SER A 178 -16.91 2.63 4.58
N LEU A 179 -16.38 1.60 3.92
CA LEU A 179 -16.94 1.03 2.72
C LEU A 179 -17.74 -0.24 3.04
N SER A 180 -18.89 -0.39 2.38
CA SER A 180 -19.68 -1.62 2.48
C SER A 180 -20.39 -2.01 1.20
N SER A 181 -20.75 -3.29 1.10
CA SER A 181 -21.40 -3.87 -0.08
C SER A 181 -20.61 -3.60 -1.37
N VAL A 182 -19.28 -3.59 -1.28
CA VAL A 182 -18.42 -3.21 -2.41
C VAL A 182 -18.38 -4.34 -3.44
N SER A 183 -18.54 -3.99 -4.70
CA SER A 183 -18.39 -4.90 -5.84
C SER A 183 -17.49 -4.28 -6.90
N PHE A 184 -16.55 -5.07 -7.42
CA PHE A 184 -15.65 -4.68 -8.50
C PHE A 184 -16.04 -5.38 -9.79
N THR A 185 -15.97 -4.66 -10.90
CA THR A 185 -15.92 -5.21 -12.25
C THR A 185 -14.77 -4.55 -13.00
N ILE A 186 -13.90 -5.34 -13.59
CA ILE A 186 -12.81 -4.86 -14.44
C ILE A 186 -13.00 -5.50 -15.81
N THR A 187 -13.08 -4.68 -16.86
CA THR A 187 -13.19 -5.15 -18.24
C THR A 187 -12.14 -4.52 -19.13
N ASP A 188 -11.77 -5.20 -20.22
CA ASP A 188 -11.06 -4.55 -21.31
C ASP A 188 -12.01 -3.68 -22.16
N ALA A 189 -11.47 -2.93 -23.12
CA ALA A 189 -12.26 -2.09 -24.02
C ALA A 189 -13.25 -2.87 -24.93
N SER A 190 -13.10 -4.20 -25.04
CA SER A 190 -14.02 -5.08 -25.78
C SER A 190 -15.13 -5.65 -24.89
N GLY A 191 -15.11 -5.34 -23.58
CA GLY A 191 -16.07 -5.84 -22.60
C GLY A 191 -15.72 -7.21 -22.01
N ASN A 192 -14.53 -7.76 -22.27
CA ASN A 192 -14.12 -9.01 -21.66
C ASN A 192 -13.79 -8.78 -20.19
N ASN A 193 -14.35 -9.62 -19.30
CA ASN A 193 -14.11 -9.53 -17.87
C ASN A 193 -12.68 -9.96 -17.51
N VAL A 194 -12.06 -9.25 -16.57
CA VAL A 194 -10.79 -9.58 -15.94
C VAL A 194 -11.09 -10.09 -14.52
N PRO A 195 -11.03 -11.41 -14.28
CA PRO A 195 -11.23 -11.96 -12.95
C PRO A 195 -10.17 -11.46 -11.96
N CYS A 196 -10.63 -11.01 -10.79
CA CYS A 196 -9.77 -10.54 -9.72
C CYS A 196 -10.25 -11.05 -8.35
N LEU A 197 -9.32 -11.15 -7.40
CA LEU A 197 -9.62 -11.36 -5.99
C LEU A 197 -9.98 -10.02 -5.37
N ALA A 198 -11.23 -9.86 -4.97
CA ALA A 198 -11.66 -8.69 -4.23
C ALA A 198 -11.37 -8.87 -2.73
N GLN A 199 -10.74 -7.87 -2.11
CA GLN A 199 -10.73 -7.71 -0.66
C GLN A 199 -11.48 -6.42 -0.31
N THR A 200 -12.45 -6.55 0.59
CA THR A 200 -13.32 -5.46 1.03
C THR A 200 -13.43 -5.50 2.55
N PRO A 201 -14.01 -4.47 3.20
CA PRO A 201 -14.26 -4.52 4.64
C PRO A 201 -15.20 -5.65 5.07
N GLN A 202 -15.88 -6.33 4.13
CA GLN A 202 -16.71 -7.49 4.43
C GLN A 202 -15.91 -8.80 4.41
N THR A 203 -14.84 -8.88 3.62
CA THR A 203 -14.01 -10.08 3.47
C THR A 203 -12.73 -10.04 4.30
N ALA A 204 -12.21 -8.84 4.56
CA ALA A 204 -11.02 -8.57 5.36
C ALA A 204 -11.29 -7.45 6.39
N PRO A 205 -12.23 -7.63 7.33
CA PRO A 205 -12.64 -6.59 8.28
C PRO A 205 -11.53 -6.17 9.26
N ASP A 206 -10.53 -7.02 9.47
CA ASP A 206 -9.38 -6.72 10.33
C ASP A 206 -8.35 -5.82 9.64
N GLU A 207 -8.37 -5.77 8.29
CA GLU A 207 -7.39 -5.05 7.47
C GLU A 207 -7.98 -3.82 6.76
N LEU A 208 -9.29 -3.84 6.47
CA LEU A 208 -9.95 -2.84 5.65
C LEU A 208 -11.19 -2.27 6.35
N SER A 209 -11.25 -0.94 6.39
CA SER A 209 -12.45 -0.18 6.80
C SER A 209 -12.91 0.79 5.71
N ASN A 210 -12.07 1.77 5.37
CA ASN A 210 -12.33 2.79 4.34
C ASN A 210 -11.82 2.41 2.95
N GLY A 211 -11.09 1.31 2.81
CA GLY A 211 -10.50 0.85 1.56
C GLY A 211 -11.10 -0.46 1.05
N ALA A 212 -10.97 -0.69 -0.25
CA ALA A 212 -11.24 -1.95 -0.90
C ALA A 212 -10.31 -2.10 -2.12
N LEU A 213 -10.03 -3.34 -2.51
CA LEU A 213 -9.10 -3.66 -3.58
C LEU A 213 -9.58 -4.84 -4.42
N CYS A 214 -9.13 -4.91 -5.66
CA CYS A 214 -9.26 -6.09 -6.51
C CYS A 214 -7.91 -6.39 -7.18
N VAL A 215 -7.36 -7.58 -6.92
CA VAL A 215 -6.09 -8.03 -7.52
C VAL A 215 -6.38 -9.02 -8.64
N PRO A 216 -6.13 -8.69 -9.93
CA PRO A 216 -6.37 -9.63 -11.02
C PRO A 216 -5.53 -10.92 -10.85
N TYR A 217 -6.13 -12.09 -11.07
CA TYR A 217 -5.44 -13.37 -10.89
C TYR A 217 -4.33 -13.63 -11.92
N SER A 218 -4.21 -12.79 -12.96
CA SER A 218 -3.22 -12.92 -14.01
C SER A 218 -2.75 -11.55 -14.48
N PRO A 219 -1.51 -11.44 -15.00
CA PRO A 219 -1.01 -10.22 -15.61
C PRO A 219 -2.00 -9.63 -16.62
N LEU A 220 -2.19 -8.32 -16.53
CA LEU A 220 -2.97 -7.56 -17.49
C LEU A 220 -2.23 -7.52 -18.84
N ALA A 221 -2.98 -7.45 -19.93
CA ALA A 221 -2.42 -7.28 -21.26
C ALA A 221 -1.70 -5.93 -21.35
N ALA A 222 -0.54 -5.93 -22.02
CA ALA A 222 0.24 -4.72 -22.27
C ALA A 222 -0.48 -3.73 -23.19
N ASN A 223 -0.21 -2.44 -23.03
CA ASN A 223 -0.75 -1.35 -23.84
C ASN A 223 -2.29 -1.44 -24.03
N THR A 224 -2.99 -1.92 -23.00
CA THR A 224 -4.43 -2.17 -23.03
C THR A 224 -5.13 -1.19 -22.11
N THR A 225 -6.29 -0.68 -22.56
CA THR A 225 -7.16 0.12 -21.70
C THR A 225 -8.15 -0.77 -20.99
N TYR A 226 -8.23 -0.61 -19.68
CA TYR A 226 -9.18 -1.27 -18.81
C TYR A 226 -10.20 -0.26 -18.28
N ILE A 227 -11.42 -0.74 -18.10
CA ILE A 227 -12.54 -0.02 -17.49
C ILE A 227 -12.79 -0.68 -16.14
N VAL A 228 -12.76 0.12 -15.08
CA VAL A 228 -13.11 -0.32 -13.73
C VAL A 228 -14.47 0.27 -13.38
N HIS A 229 -15.37 -0.57 -12.89
CA HIS A 229 -16.65 -0.18 -12.33
C HIS A 229 -16.72 -0.69 -10.89
N VAL A 230 -17.00 0.21 -9.96
CA VAL A 230 -17.18 -0.10 -8.54
C VAL A 230 -18.53 0.40 -8.06
N THR A 231 -19.27 -0.49 -7.42
CA THR A 231 -20.49 -0.15 -6.67
C THR A 231 -20.30 -0.45 -5.19
N GLY A 232 -21.11 0.17 -4.34
CA GLY A 232 -21.10 -0.07 -2.90
C GLY A 232 -21.77 1.04 -2.11
N THR A 233 -21.39 1.19 -0.85
CA THR A 233 -21.88 2.22 0.07
C THR A 233 -20.71 2.83 0.84
N LEU A 234 -20.61 4.16 0.83
CA LEU A 234 -19.69 4.92 1.67
C LEU A 234 -20.46 5.50 2.85
N THR A 235 -19.99 5.21 4.06
CA THR A 235 -20.54 5.73 5.32
C THR A 235 -19.52 6.61 6.00
N SER A 236 -19.98 7.71 6.58
CA SER A 236 -19.23 8.61 7.46
C SER A 236 -20.10 8.93 8.68
N ALA A 237 -19.56 9.66 9.65
CA ALA A 237 -20.32 10.06 10.83
C ALA A 237 -21.61 10.87 10.52
N SER A 238 -21.63 11.58 9.38
CA SER A 238 -22.74 12.48 9.02
C SER A 238 -23.59 12.00 7.84
N GLN A 239 -23.11 11.03 7.06
CA GLN A 239 -23.77 10.63 5.82
C GLN A 239 -23.46 9.18 5.44
N THR A 240 -24.49 8.49 4.96
CA THR A 240 -24.37 7.23 4.21
C THR A 240 -24.86 7.48 2.79
N ARG A 241 -24.13 6.99 1.79
CA ARG A 241 -24.49 7.16 0.38
C ARG A 241 -24.03 5.98 -0.49
N PRO A 242 -24.77 5.65 -1.55
CA PRO A 242 -24.29 4.69 -2.52
C PRO A 242 -23.08 5.25 -3.27
N ILE A 243 -22.17 4.36 -3.67
CA ILE A 243 -21.13 4.62 -4.65
C ILE A 243 -21.46 3.84 -5.91
N ASP A 244 -21.30 4.49 -7.06
CA ASP A 244 -21.39 3.91 -8.40
C ASP A 244 -20.43 4.71 -9.26
N VAL A 245 -19.20 4.22 -9.38
CA VAL A 245 -18.11 4.94 -10.03
C VAL A 245 -17.48 4.10 -11.12
N THR A 246 -17.22 4.73 -12.26
CA THR A 246 -16.55 4.09 -13.40
C THR A 246 -15.38 4.96 -13.84
N TRP A 247 -14.22 4.35 -14.05
CA TRP A 247 -13.06 5.02 -14.62
C TRP A 247 -12.25 4.10 -15.52
N THR A 248 -11.25 4.66 -16.18
CA THR A 248 -10.36 3.90 -17.06
C THR A 248 -8.90 4.13 -16.70
N PHE A 249 -8.06 3.16 -17.01
CA PHE A 249 -6.60 3.29 -17.02
C PHE A 249 -6.01 2.47 -18.17
N SER A 250 -4.78 2.77 -18.56
CA SER A 250 -4.05 1.99 -19.58
C SER A 250 -2.74 1.45 -19.03
N THR A 251 -2.45 0.19 -19.34
CA THR A 251 -1.20 -0.47 -18.95
C THR A 251 -0.01 0.00 -19.80
N ALA A 252 1.20 -0.16 -19.25
CA ALA A 252 2.44 0.05 -19.96
C ALA A 252 2.66 -0.99 -21.08
N VAL A 253 3.68 -0.78 -21.92
CA VAL A 253 4.10 -1.70 -22.99
C VAL A 253 4.52 -3.08 -22.48
N SER A 254 4.93 -3.18 -21.22
CA SER A 254 5.12 -4.38 -20.40
C SER A 254 5.66 -3.92 -19.04
N GLY A 255 5.34 -4.60 -17.94
CA GLY A 255 6.02 -4.30 -16.68
C GLY A 255 5.46 -5.05 -15.48
N VAL A 256 6.36 -5.55 -14.64
CA VAL A 256 6.00 -6.05 -13.31
C VAL A 256 6.31 -4.93 -12.32
N ALA A 257 5.29 -4.48 -11.59
CA ALA A 257 5.44 -3.64 -10.42
C ALA A 257 6.29 -4.38 -9.40
N ASN A 258 7.43 -3.79 -9.04
CA ASN A 258 8.43 -4.32 -8.11
C ASN A 258 8.65 -5.82 -8.30
N ALA A 259 9.01 -6.22 -9.53
CA ALA A 259 9.66 -7.51 -9.70
C ALA A 259 10.87 -7.49 -8.78
N ALA A 260 10.81 -8.29 -7.72
CA ALA A 260 11.97 -8.95 -7.15
C ALA A 260 13.00 -9.13 -8.25
N VAL A 261 14.10 -8.38 -8.15
CA VAL A 261 15.07 -8.14 -9.23
C VAL A 261 15.27 -9.43 -10.03
N PRO A 262 14.90 -9.49 -11.32
CA PRO A 262 15.21 -10.62 -12.18
C PRO A 262 16.74 -10.73 -12.28
N GLY A 263 17.34 -11.55 -11.41
CA GLY A 263 18.79 -11.61 -11.23
C GLY A 263 19.28 -11.73 -9.79
N ALA A 264 18.40 -11.64 -8.78
CA ALA A 264 18.78 -12.07 -7.43
C ALA A 264 19.06 -13.59 -7.44
N PRO A 265 20.23 -14.05 -6.95
CA PRO A 265 20.50 -15.47 -6.79
C PRO A 265 19.33 -16.19 -6.14
N ALA A 266 18.99 -17.39 -6.62
CA ALA A 266 17.87 -18.22 -6.16
C ALA A 266 17.89 -18.61 -4.66
N SER A 267 18.90 -18.15 -3.92
CA SER A 267 19.10 -18.37 -2.48
C SER A 267 18.85 -17.11 -1.63
N ARG A 268 18.23 -16.06 -2.17
CA ARG A 268 18.02 -14.78 -1.45
C ARG A 268 16.56 -14.59 -1.05
N PRO A 269 16.28 -14.31 0.25
CA PRO A 269 14.96 -13.85 0.68
C PRO A 269 14.58 -12.56 -0.04
N LEU A 270 13.35 -12.49 -0.54
CA LEU A 270 12.79 -11.29 -1.15
C LEU A 270 12.51 -10.24 -0.06
N PRO A 271 12.52 -8.93 -0.40
CA PRO A 271 12.05 -7.93 0.55
C PRO A 271 10.60 -8.22 0.89
N LEU A 272 10.23 -8.16 2.17
CA LEU A 272 8.84 -8.26 2.60
C LEU A 272 8.37 -6.84 2.90
N PHE A 273 7.22 -6.50 2.34
CA PHE A 273 6.51 -5.26 2.58
C PHE A 273 5.24 -5.62 3.33
#